data_AF-A0A959DTH2-F1
#
_entry.id   AF-A0A959DTH2-F1
#
_cell.length_a   1.000
_cell.length_b   1.000
_cell.length_c   1.000
_cell.angle_alpha   90.00
_cell.angle_beta   90.00
_cell.angle_gamma   90.00
#
_symmetry.space_group_name_H-M   'P 1'
#
loop_
_entity.id
_entity.type
_entity.pdbx_description
1 polymer ?
#
loop_
_entity_poly.entity_id
_entity_poly.type
_entity_poly.pdbx_seq_one_letter_code
_entity_poly.pdbx_strand_id
1 'polypeptide(L)'
;MNFKINKFSPLIIISIGIYALTAGNLIPSATNFYSPILPKEALDTVIPIKSIYPIDTSDPIRLKLPPDIEQGYHFDPESNSYIFSNKLGNEYIDAPMGMTFSEFLKEKSKEQESSYFAKLAGISDGSGSGKAKDPLEGYKTSTSIITRLFGSDVIDIKPAGSVDIDLGLSSNHTFNPTATERQRKYTTFVFQPTINLSIAGKVGEKLSINANYNTQSTLDFDQFIKIKFDGGKGNEDDILKNIEAGNVSLPLRSSLIQGSQALFGIKADLQFGHLKITGLVSQQKSERKNLQLQGGSQLQTFSVPIDHYDENKHFLLSHYNRSVFNSALKTMPQI
;
A
#
# COMPACT_ATOMS: atom_id res chain seq x y z
N MET A 1 13.75 22.89 -2.52
CA MET A 1 14.85 22.42 -3.38
C MET A 1 14.26 21.31 -4.24
N ASN A 2 14.09 21.53 -5.54
CA ASN A 2 13.32 20.62 -6.39
C ASN A 2 14.25 19.50 -6.88
N PHE A 3 14.02 18.29 -6.38
CA PHE A 3 14.71 17.10 -6.84
C PHE A 3 13.83 16.36 -7.83
N LYS A 4 14.18 16.42 -9.12
CA LYS A 4 13.62 15.50 -10.13
C LYS A 4 14.41 14.20 -10.10
N ILE A 5 13.79 13.13 -9.62
CA ILE A 5 14.38 11.79 -9.62
C ILE A 5 13.73 11.01 -10.76
N ASN A 6 14.47 10.81 -11.85
CA ASN A 6 13.93 10.21 -13.07
C ASN A 6 13.96 8.67 -13.08
N LYS A 7 14.48 7.99 -12.05
CA LYS A 7 14.63 6.51 -12.02
C LYS A 7 14.54 5.94 -10.61
N PHE A 8 13.65 4.96 -10.40
CA PHE A 8 13.49 4.21 -9.15
C PHE A 8 13.61 2.69 -9.41
N SER A 9 13.99 1.91 -8.38
CA SER A 9 14.04 0.43 -8.45
C SER A 9 12.63 -0.16 -8.32
N PRO A 10 12.27 -1.27 -9.01
CA PRO A 10 10.94 -1.85 -8.95
C PRO A 10 10.63 -2.34 -7.53
N LEU A 11 11.63 -2.74 -6.73
CA LEU A 11 11.43 -3.04 -5.31
C LEU A 11 11.12 -1.80 -4.46
N ILE A 12 11.67 -0.64 -4.81
CA ILE A 12 11.34 0.66 -4.20
C ILE A 12 9.95 1.13 -4.64
N ILE A 13 9.59 0.93 -5.90
CA ILE A 13 8.27 1.32 -6.41
C ILE A 13 7.18 0.41 -5.84
N ILE A 14 7.47 -0.88 -5.64
CA ILE A 14 6.57 -1.81 -4.98
C ILE A 14 6.50 -1.52 -3.48
N SER A 15 7.62 -1.24 -2.80
CA SER A 15 7.59 -0.93 -1.37
C SER A 15 6.98 0.44 -1.08
N ILE A 16 7.33 1.50 -1.81
CA ILE A 16 6.70 2.83 -1.73
C ILE A 16 5.25 2.77 -2.21
N GLY A 17 4.94 1.99 -3.24
CA GLY A 17 3.57 1.78 -3.72
C GLY A 17 2.71 1.08 -2.66
N ILE A 18 3.21 0.02 -2.03
CA ILE A 18 2.54 -0.68 -0.93
C ILE A 18 2.43 0.22 0.31
N TYR A 19 3.46 1.01 0.63
CA TYR A 19 3.44 1.94 1.77
C TYR A 19 2.48 3.13 1.54
N ALA A 20 2.45 3.69 0.33
CA ALA A 20 1.50 4.74 -0.06
C ALA A 20 0.06 4.20 -0.09
N LEU A 21 -0.11 2.91 -0.44
CA LEU A 21 -1.42 2.26 -0.47
C LEU A 21 -1.98 1.91 0.92
N THR A 22 -1.12 1.59 1.88
CA THR A 22 -1.53 1.37 3.27
C THR A 22 -1.65 2.68 4.04
N ALA A 23 -0.85 3.70 3.72
CA ALA A 23 -0.85 5.00 4.41
C ALA A 23 -1.86 6.01 3.86
N GLY A 24 -2.26 5.92 2.58
CA GLY A 24 -3.15 6.88 1.92
C GLY A 24 -4.60 6.92 2.47
N ASN A 25 -5.01 5.92 3.24
CA ASN A 25 -6.30 5.89 3.94
C ASN A 25 -6.20 6.27 5.43
N LEU A 26 -5.02 6.67 5.92
CA LEU A 26 -4.83 7.16 7.28
C LEU A 26 -4.69 8.69 7.25
N ILE A 27 -5.84 9.38 7.27
CA ILE A 27 -5.90 10.76 7.77
C ILE A 27 -5.17 10.76 9.13
N PRO A 28 -4.19 11.64 9.38
CA PRO A 28 -3.55 11.72 10.68
C PRO A 28 -4.50 12.45 11.63
N SER A 29 -5.61 11.82 11.98
CA SER A 29 -6.25 12.08 13.27
C SER A 29 -5.23 11.63 14.30
N ALA A 30 -4.80 12.52 15.18
CA ALA A 30 -3.81 12.26 16.22
C ALA A 30 -4.13 10.95 16.98
N THR A 31 -3.56 9.84 16.55
CA THR A 31 -3.66 8.56 17.27
C THR A 31 -2.55 8.58 18.30
N ASN A 32 -2.94 8.81 19.56
CA ASN A 32 -2.14 8.34 20.69
C ASN A 32 -1.84 6.86 20.42
N PHE A 33 -0.57 6.52 20.23
CA PHE A 33 -0.14 5.14 20.14
C PHE A 33 -0.45 4.46 21.47
N TYR A 34 -1.61 3.82 21.56
CA TYR A 34 -1.82 2.79 22.57
C TYR A 34 -0.99 1.61 22.12
N SER A 35 0.26 1.56 22.57
CA SER A 35 1.08 0.37 22.44
C SER A 35 0.29 -0.78 23.06
N PRO A 36 -0.07 -1.83 22.30
CA PRO A 36 -0.65 -3.01 22.92
C PRO A 36 0.36 -3.48 23.97
N ILE A 37 -0.13 -3.70 25.19
CA ILE A 37 0.65 -4.35 26.23
C ILE A 37 0.92 -5.75 25.68
N LEU A 38 2.09 -5.93 25.07
CA LEU A 38 2.62 -7.26 24.77
C LEU A 38 2.54 -8.03 26.09
N PRO A 39 2.07 -9.30 26.10
CA PRO A 39 2.28 -10.14 27.26
C PRO A 39 3.76 -10.01 27.59
N LYS A 40 4.05 -9.62 28.83
CA LYS A 40 5.41 -9.43 29.31
C LYS A 40 6.06 -10.80 29.23
N GLU A 41 6.65 -11.12 28.07
CA GLU A 41 7.52 -12.27 27.92
C GLU A 41 8.48 -12.17 29.10
N ALA A 42 8.60 -13.27 29.84
CA ALA A 42 9.49 -13.33 30.98
C ALA A 42 10.83 -12.76 30.52
N LEU A 43 11.36 -11.78 31.27
CA LEU A 43 12.66 -11.22 30.98
C LEU A 43 13.61 -12.42 30.89
N ASP A 44 14.15 -12.67 29.70
CA ASP A 44 15.10 -13.75 29.52
C ASP A 44 16.31 -13.42 30.39
N THR A 45 16.37 -14.06 31.55
CA THR A 45 17.45 -13.90 32.53
C THR A 45 18.68 -14.72 32.12
N VAL A 46 18.58 -15.51 31.05
CA VAL A 46 19.75 -16.15 30.46
C VAL A 46 20.58 -15.05 29.82
N ILE A 47 21.78 -14.86 30.35
CA ILE A 47 22.76 -13.96 29.75
C ILE A 47 22.97 -14.48 28.32
N PRO A 48 22.71 -13.67 27.27
CA PRO A 48 22.97 -14.11 25.91
C PRO A 48 24.44 -14.52 25.84
N ILE A 49 24.69 -15.77 25.45
CA ILE A 49 26.04 -16.27 25.25
C ILE A 49 26.64 -15.43 24.11
N LYS A 50 27.34 -14.35 24.46
CA LYS A 50 28.14 -13.63 23.49
C LYS A 50 29.21 -14.60 23.04
N SER A 51 29.43 -14.69 21.72
CA SER A 51 30.59 -15.39 21.18
C SER A 51 31.82 -14.98 21.99
N ILE A 52 32.62 -15.98 22.37
CA ILE A 52 33.85 -15.77 23.15
C ILE A 52 34.85 -14.94 22.33
N TYR A 53 34.61 -14.82 21.02
CA TYR A 53 35.25 -13.84 20.15
C TYR A 53 34.49 -12.52 20.22
N PRO A 54 35.07 -11.45 20.81
CA PRO A 54 34.47 -10.13 20.73
C PRO A 54 34.40 -9.71 19.25
N ILE A 55 33.19 -9.66 18.70
CA ILE A 55 32.94 -8.92 17.47
C ILE A 55 33.10 -7.45 17.84
N ASP A 56 34.28 -6.88 17.55
CA ASP A 56 34.54 -5.47 17.74
C ASP A 56 33.65 -4.66 16.79
N THR A 57 32.54 -4.15 17.32
CA THR A 57 31.62 -3.30 16.57
C THR A 57 32.16 -1.90 16.31
N SER A 58 33.31 -1.54 16.90
CA SER A 58 34.00 -0.26 16.74
C SER A 58 35.18 -0.29 15.75
N ASP A 59 35.52 -1.45 15.18
CA ASP A 59 36.59 -1.54 14.19
C ASP A 59 36.12 -1.03 12.80
N PRO A 60 36.70 0.05 12.26
CA PRO A 60 36.39 0.52 10.90
C PRO A 60 36.83 -0.49 9.82
N ILE A 61 37.67 -1.46 10.17
CA ILE A 61 38.14 -2.53 9.28
C ILE A 61 37.46 -3.83 9.69
N ARG A 62 36.26 -4.07 9.16
CA ARG A 62 35.64 -5.40 9.23
C ARG A 62 36.47 -6.40 8.43
N LEU A 63 37.38 -7.10 9.11
CA LEU A 63 38.11 -8.21 8.50
C LEU A 63 37.10 -9.27 8.08
N LYS A 64 37.10 -9.61 6.78
CA LYS A 64 36.30 -10.72 6.27
C LYS A 64 36.80 -12.00 6.94
N LEU A 65 35.89 -12.87 7.37
CA LEU A 65 36.24 -14.21 7.83
C LEU A 65 37.06 -14.92 6.75
N PRO A 66 38.11 -15.68 7.11
CA PRO A 66 38.83 -16.53 6.18
C PRO A 66 37.86 -17.40 5.37
N PRO A 67 38.13 -17.62 4.06
CA PRO A 67 37.22 -18.36 3.18
C PRO A 67 37.01 -19.82 3.61
N ASP A 68 37.89 -20.35 4.46
CA ASP A 68 37.80 -21.72 5.00
C ASP A 68 36.77 -21.86 6.13
N ILE A 69 36.23 -20.74 6.65
CA ILE A 69 35.21 -20.73 7.70
C ILE A 69 33.81 -20.61 7.08
N GLU A 70 33.01 -21.66 7.23
CA GLU A 70 31.60 -21.67 6.82
C GLU A 70 30.71 -21.17 7.97
N GLN A 71 30.08 -20.00 7.79
CA GLN A 71 29.11 -19.41 8.71
C GLN A 71 27.69 -19.66 8.17
N GLY A 72 26.82 -20.27 8.98
CA GLY A 72 25.48 -20.63 8.52
C GLY A 72 24.44 -20.85 9.60
N TYR A 73 23.17 -20.86 9.17
CA TYR A 73 22.02 -21.24 9.98
C TYR A 73 21.54 -22.62 9.53
N HIS A 74 21.41 -23.55 10.48
CA HIS A 74 20.89 -24.89 10.24
C HIS A 74 19.63 -25.12 11.07
N PHE A 75 18.58 -25.64 10.46
CA PHE A 75 17.35 -25.98 11.19
C PHE A 75 17.50 -27.35 11.84
N ASP A 76 17.24 -27.42 13.15
CA ASP A 76 17.21 -28.67 13.90
C ASP A 76 15.74 -29.09 14.15
N PRO A 77 15.27 -30.19 13.53
CA PRO A 77 13.89 -30.64 13.66
C PRO A 77 13.54 -31.21 15.05
N GLU A 78 14.51 -31.65 15.85
CA GLU A 78 14.24 -32.20 17.18
C GLU A 78 13.95 -31.10 18.21
N SER A 79 14.72 -30.01 18.16
CA SER A 79 14.55 -28.85 19.04
C SER A 79 13.63 -27.76 18.48
N ASN A 80 13.16 -27.91 17.23
CA ASN A 80 12.39 -26.91 16.48
C ASN A 80 13.03 -25.51 16.53
N SER A 81 14.36 -25.47 16.47
CA SER A 81 15.15 -24.26 16.61
C SER A 81 16.15 -24.12 15.46
N TYR A 82 16.58 -22.89 15.21
CA TYR A 82 17.63 -22.58 14.24
C TYR A 82 18.96 -22.49 14.97
N ILE A 83 19.94 -23.24 14.52
CA ILE A 83 21.27 -23.26 15.10
C ILE A 83 22.20 -22.44 14.20
N PHE A 84 22.73 -21.36 14.76
CA PHE A 84 23.79 -20.56 14.15
C PHE A 84 25.16 -21.14 14.55
N SER A 85 26.00 -21.46 13.57
CA SER A 85 27.31 -22.07 13.82
C SER A 85 28.37 -21.61 12.82
N ASN A 86 29.61 -21.50 13.30
CA ASN A 86 30.81 -21.29 12.49
C ASN A 86 31.60 -22.61 12.42
N LYS A 87 31.82 -23.15 11.21
CA LYS A 87 32.53 -24.41 10.98
C LYS A 87 33.85 -24.17 10.24
N LEU A 88 34.91 -24.88 10.65
CA LEU A 88 36.15 -25.04 9.89
C LEU A 88 36.22 -26.51 9.46
N GLY A 89 35.90 -26.80 8.20
CA GLY A 89 35.73 -28.18 7.73
C GLY A 89 34.61 -28.90 8.50
N ASN A 90 34.98 -29.85 9.36
CA ASN A 90 34.03 -30.64 10.17
C ASN A 90 33.97 -30.23 11.65
N GLU A 91 34.82 -29.29 12.09
CA GLU A 91 34.87 -28.85 13.49
C GLU A 91 34.13 -27.53 13.69
N TYR A 92 33.39 -27.44 14.79
CA TYR A 92 32.76 -26.20 15.23
C TYR A 92 33.79 -25.31 15.90
N ILE A 93 33.99 -24.12 15.36
CA ILE A 93 34.91 -23.11 15.90
C ILE A 93 34.31 -22.47 17.16
N ASP A 94 32.99 -22.32 17.14
CA ASP A 94 32.20 -21.67 18.18
C ASP A 94 31.10 -22.57 18.71
N ALA A 95 30.68 -22.33 19.95
CA ALA A 95 29.49 -22.96 20.50
C ALA A 95 28.27 -22.60 19.64
N PRO A 96 27.51 -23.59 19.14
CA PRO A 96 26.33 -23.33 18.33
C PRO A 96 25.28 -22.54 19.14
N MET A 97 24.71 -21.50 18.54
CA MET A 97 23.68 -20.69 19.16
C MET A 97 22.31 -21.10 18.61
N GLY A 98 21.49 -21.72 19.46
CA GLY A 98 20.08 -21.97 19.14
C GLY A 98 19.27 -20.68 19.23
N MET A 99 18.41 -20.44 18.24
CA MET A 99 17.44 -19.35 18.23
C MET A 99 16.08 -19.88 17.80
N THR A 100 15.03 -19.24 18.30
CA THR A 100 13.66 -19.53 17.88
C THR A 100 13.41 -19.07 16.44
N PHE A 101 12.35 -19.57 15.81
CA PHE A 101 11.96 -19.13 14.47
C PHE A 101 11.70 -17.61 14.38
N SER A 102 11.10 -17.02 15.41
CA SER A 102 10.85 -15.58 15.47
C SER A 102 12.14 -14.76 15.55
N GLU A 103 13.11 -15.22 16.33
CA GLU A 103 14.44 -14.58 16.43
C GLU A 103 15.23 -14.70 15.14
N PHE A 104 15.22 -15.88 14.51
CA PHE A 104 15.81 -16.09 13.19
C PHE A 104 15.23 -15.12 12.15
N LEU A 105 13.89 -15.01 12.12
CA LEU A 105 13.20 -14.13 11.18
C LEU A 105 13.57 -12.66 11.40
N LYS A 106 13.65 -12.24 12.66
CA LYS A 106 14.04 -10.89 13.04
C LYS A 106 15.47 -10.56 12.61
N GLU A 107 16.41 -11.48 12.84
CA GLU A 107 17.82 -11.27 12.46
C GLU A 107 17.99 -11.24 10.94
N LYS A 108 17.32 -12.15 10.21
CA LYS A 108 17.32 -12.16 8.74
C LYS A 108 16.70 -10.90 8.15
N SER A 109 15.64 -10.38 8.75
CA SER A 109 15.03 -9.10 8.31
C SER A 109 16.03 -7.95 8.43
N LYS A 110 16.79 -7.87 9.53
CA LYS A 110 17.78 -6.83 9.78
C LYS A 110 18.97 -6.92 8.81
N GLU A 111 19.44 -8.14 8.53
CA GLU A 111 20.49 -8.40 7.54
C GLU A 111 20.06 -7.94 6.14
N GLN A 112 18.83 -8.29 5.74
CA GLN A 112 18.25 -7.89 4.46
C GLN A 112 18.10 -6.37 4.35
N GLU A 113 17.59 -5.71 5.37
CA GLU A 113 17.45 -4.26 5.43
C GLU A 113 18.81 -3.56 5.28
N SER A 114 19.81 -4.00 6.03
CA SER A 114 21.18 -3.46 5.96
C SER A 114 21.79 -3.64 4.57
N SER A 115 21.70 -4.85 4.00
CA SER A 115 22.22 -5.14 2.66
C SER A 115 21.53 -4.31 1.57
N TYR A 116 20.23 -4.07 1.73
CA TYR A 116 19.43 -3.24 0.85
C TYR A 116 19.87 -1.77 0.89
N PHE A 117 20.05 -1.21 2.10
CA PHE A 117 20.54 0.16 2.26
C PHE A 117 21.99 0.33 1.79
N ALA A 118 22.85 -0.67 2.02
CA ALA A 118 24.22 -0.67 1.48
C ALA A 118 24.24 -0.64 -0.05
N LYS A 119 23.35 -1.41 -0.69
CA LYS A 119 23.18 -1.41 -2.15
C LYS A 119 22.65 -0.06 -2.67
N LEU A 120 21.73 0.57 -1.94
CA LEU A 120 21.24 1.93 -2.25
C LEU A 120 22.33 2.99 -2.11
N ALA A 121 23.18 2.87 -1.10
CA ALA A 121 24.32 3.76 -0.87
C ALA A 121 25.45 3.58 -1.91
N GLY A 122 25.32 2.64 -2.85
CA GLY A 122 26.34 2.38 -3.87
C GLY A 122 27.58 1.65 -3.32
N ILE A 123 27.51 1.11 -2.11
CA ILE A 123 28.58 0.32 -1.48
C ILE A 123 28.49 -1.10 -2.03
N SER A 124 28.78 -1.28 -3.32
CA SER A 124 29.06 -2.60 -3.87
C SER A 124 30.53 -2.90 -3.65
N ASP A 125 30.82 -4.00 -2.95
CA ASP A 125 32.15 -4.58 -2.74
C ASP A 125 33.06 -4.33 -3.96
N GLY A 126 34.16 -3.60 -3.74
CA GLY A 126 34.96 -3.03 -4.81
C GLY A 126 35.52 -4.08 -5.78
N SER A 127 35.10 -4.03 -7.05
CA SER A 127 35.85 -4.53 -8.23
C SER A 127 35.10 -4.28 -9.55
N GLY A 128 34.49 -3.10 -9.73
CA GLY A 128 33.79 -2.82 -10.98
C GLY A 128 33.33 -1.38 -11.11
N SER A 129 34.23 -0.49 -11.51
CA SER A 129 33.87 0.80 -12.07
C SER A 129 33.01 0.60 -13.32
N GLY A 130 31.80 1.19 -13.34
CA GLY A 130 31.20 1.59 -14.61
C GLY A 130 29.81 1.09 -14.97
N LYS A 131 29.09 0.33 -14.15
CA LYS A 131 27.65 0.11 -14.38
C LYS A 131 26.88 0.18 -13.08
N ALA A 132 26.29 1.34 -12.81
CA ALA A 132 25.10 1.40 -11.98
C ALA A 132 24.09 0.44 -12.63
N LYS A 133 23.96 -0.78 -12.08
CA LYS A 133 22.92 -1.73 -12.50
C LYS A 133 21.62 -0.95 -12.46
N ASP A 134 20.92 -0.90 -13.59
CA ASP A 134 19.71 -0.11 -13.68
C ASP A 134 18.81 -0.59 -12.54
N PRO A 135 18.37 0.29 -11.64
CA PRO A 135 17.45 -0.12 -10.61
C PRO A 135 16.23 -0.83 -11.21
N LEU A 136 15.87 -0.57 -12.48
CA LEU A 136 14.84 -1.23 -13.30
C LEU A 136 15.29 -2.50 -14.05
N GLU A 137 16.57 -2.88 -14.02
CA GLU A 137 17.05 -4.10 -14.68
C GLU A 137 16.45 -5.33 -14.00
N GLY A 138 15.80 -6.20 -14.77
CA GLY A 138 15.09 -7.37 -14.29
C GLY A 138 15.91 -8.15 -13.26
N TYR A 139 15.38 -8.23 -12.03
CA TYR A 139 16.04 -8.91 -10.93
C TYR A 139 15.97 -10.43 -11.19
N LYS A 140 17.13 -11.04 -11.47
CA LYS A 140 17.29 -12.49 -11.53
C LYS A 140 17.56 -13.01 -10.13
N THR A 141 16.51 -13.37 -9.41
CA THR A 141 16.61 -14.06 -8.12
C THR A 141 17.12 -15.49 -8.36
N SER A 142 17.88 -16.07 -7.42
CA SER A 142 18.23 -17.49 -7.46
C SER A 142 16.97 -18.34 -7.23
N THR A 143 16.72 -19.23 -8.18
CA THR A 143 15.39 -19.68 -8.57
C THR A 143 15.08 -21.09 -8.07
N SER A 144 14.05 -21.25 -7.24
CA SER A 144 13.27 -22.50 -7.14
C SER A 144 11.80 -22.23 -6.83
N ILE A 145 11.51 -21.31 -5.90
CA ILE A 145 10.13 -21.01 -5.47
C ILE A 145 9.39 -20.15 -6.50
N ILE A 146 10.03 -19.12 -7.06
CA ILE A 146 9.38 -18.20 -8.01
C ILE A 146 9.02 -18.94 -9.31
N THR A 147 9.93 -19.71 -9.90
CA THR A 147 9.62 -20.50 -11.11
C THR A 147 8.59 -21.59 -10.82
N ARG A 148 8.61 -22.21 -9.64
CA ARG A 148 7.58 -23.21 -9.27
C ARG A 148 6.18 -22.59 -9.12
N LEU A 149 6.08 -21.37 -8.60
CA LEU A 149 4.79 -20.71 -8.36
C LEU A 149 4.28 -19.90 -9.56
N PHE A 150 5.18 -19.34 -10.38
CA PHE A 150 4.85 -18.37 -11.43
C PHE A 150 5.24 -18.82 -12.84
N GLY A 151 5.78 -20.03 -13.00
CA GLY A 151 6.13 -20.65 -14.28
C GLY A 151 7.43 -20.16 -14.91
N SER A 152 7.86 -18.94 -14.58
CA SER A 152 9.10 -18.34 -15.07
C SER A 152 9.68 -17.38 -14.03
N ASP A 153 10.99 -17.18 -14.08
CA ASP A 153 11.76 -16.23 -13.25
C ASP A 153 11.83 -14.83 -13.86
N VAL A 154 11.23 -14.61 -15.04
CA VAL A 154 11.25 -13.32 -15.73
C VAL A 154 10.28 -12.35 -15.05
N ILE A 155 10.82 -11.23 -14.59
CA ILE A 155 10.06 -10.13 -14.00
C ILE A 155 10.16 -8.93 -14.95
N ASP A 156 9.05 -8.54 -15.58
CA ASP A 156 8.94 -7.36 -16.43
C ASP A 156 8.00 -6.36 -15.77
N ILE A 157 8.55 -5.28 -15.20
CA ILE A 157 7.77 -4.22 -14.54
C ILE A 157 8.10 -2.90 -15.23
N LYS A 158 7.07 -2.24 -15.78
CA LYS A 158 7.17 -0.98 -16.50
C LYS A 158 6.43 0.10 -15.74
N PRO A 159 7.12 0.84 -14.86
CA PRO A 159 6.58 2.06 -14.28
C PRO A 159 6.63 3.19 -15.31
N ALA A 160 5.58 3.99 -15.39
CA ALA A 160 5.46 5.16 -16.25
C ALA A 160 4.80 6.29 -15.47
N GLY A 161 5.29 7.52 -15.61
CA GLY A 161 4.73 8.67 -14.91
C GLY A 161 5.80 9.60 -14.33
N SER A 162 5.39 10.44 -13.39
CA SER A 162 6.23 11.41 -12.70
C SER A 162 5.98 11.40 -11.20
N VAL A 163 7.05 11.65 -10.45
CA VAL A 163 7.01 11.88 -9.02
C VAL A 163 7.75 13.18 -8.76
N ASP A 164 7.03 14.18 -8.32
CA ASP A 164 7.57 15.46 -7.86
C ASP A 164 7.50 15.48 -6.33
N ILE A 165 8.58 15.93 -5.68
CA ILE A 165 8.66 15.96 -4.23
C ILE A 165 9.06 17.36 -3.79
N ASP A 166 8.15 18.03 -3.09
CA ASP A 166 8.41 19.33 -2.49
C ASP A 166 8.83 19.16 -1.02
N LEU A 167 10.09 19.52 -0.76
CA LEU A 167 10.69 19.54 0.57
C LEU A 167 10.94 20.99 1.01
N GLY A 168 10.41 21.36 2.17
CA GLY A 168 10.56 22.69 2.74
C GLY A 168 10.61 22.70 4.27
N LEU A 169 11.14 23.77 4.83
CA LEU A 169 11.03 24.10 6.25
C LEU A 169 10.23 25.39 6.36
N SER A 170 9.12 25.34 7.09
CA SER A 170 8.26 26.49 7.34
C SER A 170 8.38 26.88 8.81
N SER A 171 8.97 28.03 9.08
CA SER A 171 9.05 28.61 10.43
C SER A 171 8.09 29.78 10.52
N ASN A 172 7.11 29.69 11.43
CA ASN A 172 6.15 30.75 11.65
C ASN A 172 6.34 31.35 13.05
N HIS A 173 6.15 32.67 13.14
CA HIS A 173 6.18 33.40 14.39
C HIS A 173 4.90 34.23 14.54
N THR A 174 4.14 33.99 15.61
CA THR A 174 2.92 34.73 15.92
C THR A 174 3.10 35.61 17.15
N PHE A 175 2.57 36.84 17.07
CA PHE A 175 2.55 37.80 18.17
C PHE A 175 1.29 37.68 19.03
N ASN A 176 0.48 36.63 18.86
CA ASN A 176 -0.74 36.47 19.64
C ASN A 176 -0.40 36.35 21.14
N PRO A 177 -0.82 37.31 21.98
CA PRO A 177 -0.49 37.30 23.40
C PRO A 177 -1.16 36.14 24.16
N THR A 178 -2.27 35.59 23.63
CA THR A 178 -2.96 34.44 24.24
C THR A 178 -2.26 33.11 24.00
N ALA A 179 -1.29 33.05 23.08
CA ALA A 179 -0.46 31.87 22.83
C ALA A 179 0.76 31.86 23.76
N THR A 180 1.14 30.69 24.27
CA THR A 180 2.35 30.52 25.10
C THR A 180 3.62 30.82 24.30
N GLU A 181 4.69 31.31 24.93
CA GLU A 181 5.95 31.67 24.25
C GLU A 181 6.51 30.52 23.39
N ARG A 182 6.35 29.27 23.84
CA ARG A 182 6.76 28.08 23.08
C ARG A 182 5.90 27.85 21.83
N GLN A 183 4.61 28.18 21.87
CA GLN A 183 3.69 28.06 20.73
C GLN A 183 3.78 29.26 19.77
N ARG A 184 4.35 30.39 20.21
CA ARG A 184 4.56 31.58 19.37
C ARG A 184 5.58 31.38 18.28
N LYS A 185 6.52 30.43 18.41
CA LYS A 185 7.45 30.06 17.35
C LYS A 185 7.37 28.56 17.12
N TYR A 186 6.87 28.16 15.94
CA TYR A 186 6.87 26.76 15.55
C TYR A 186 7.48 26.60 14.16
N THR A 187 8.31 25.58 14.01
CA THR A 187 8.94 25.21 12.75
C THR A 187 8.40 23.85 12.37
N THR A 188 7.83 23.76 11.18
CA THR A 188 7.31 22.52 10.61
C THR A 188 8.08 22.13 9.37
N PHE A 189 8.33 20.84 9.24
CA PHE A 189 8.83 20.27 8.01
C PHE A 189 7.66 20.06 7.05
N VAL A 190 7.81 20.58 5.84
CA VAL A 190 6.81 20.46 4.78
C VAL A 190 7.30 19.41 3.79
N PHE A 191 6.52 18.33 3.67
CA PHE A 191 6.73 17.26 2.70
C PHE A 191 5.45 17.09 1.87
N GLN A 192 5.51 17.45 0.60
CA GLN A 192 4.37 17.36 -0.32
C GLN A 192 4.78 16.60 -1.58
N PRO A 193 4.58 15.27 -1.62
CA PRO A 193 4.80 14.48 -2.82
C PRO A 193 3.60 14.61 -3.78
N THR A 194 3.88 14.98 -5.01
CA THR A 194 2.96 14.88 -6.15
C THR A 194 3.34 13.65 -6.96
N ILE A 195 2.48 12.62 -6.94
CA ILE A 195 2.71 11.35 -7.62
C ILE A 195 1.68 11.20 -8.72
N ASN A 196 2.13 10.96 -9.95
CA ASN A 196 1.31 10.51 -11.06
C ASN A 196 2.02 9.30 -11.67
N LEU A 197 1.56 8.10 -11.31
CA LEU A 197 2.26 6.86 -11.59
C LEU A 197 1.31 5.80 -12.15
N SER A 198 1.69 5.20 -13.26
CA SER A 198 1.08 4.00 -13.83
C SER A 198 2.11 2.87 -13.85
N ILE A 199 1.74 1.72 -13.34
CA ILE A 199 2.59 0.53 -13.27
C ILE A 199 1.88 -0.57 -14.04
N ALA A 200 2.54 -1.11 -15.06
CA ALA A 200 2.14 -2.34 -15.70
C ALA A 200 3.28 -3.35 -15.58
N GLY A 201 3.00 -4.51 -14.99
CA GLY A 201 4.02 -5.53 -14.79
C GLY A 201 3.49 -6.95 -14.91
N LYS A 202 4.40 -7.86 -15.27
CA LYS A 202 4.18 -9.30 -15.29
C LYS A 202 5.33 -9.98 -14.56
N VAL A 203 5.00 -10.97 -13.73
CA VAL A 203 5.94 -11.81 -13.01
C VAL A 203 5.71 -13.24 -13.48
N GLY A 204 6.69 -13.79 -14.19
CA GLY A 204 6.57 -15.04 -14.91
C GLY A 204 5.41 -15.01 -15.91
N GLU A 205 4.64 -16.09 -15.93
CA GLU A 205 3.48 -16.25 -16.83
C GLU A 205 2.14 -16.07 -16.11
N LYS A 206 2.13 -16.29 -14.79
CA LYS A 206 0.90 -16.40 -13.98
C LYS A 206 0.51 -15.11 -13.26
N LEU A 207 1.42 -14.18 -12.95
CA LEU A 207 1.09 -12.98 -12.18
C LEU A 207 1.17 -11.72 -13.05
N SER A 208 0.11 -10.91 -13.01
CA SER A 208 -0.01 -9.62 -13.70
C SER A 208 -0.41 -8.54 -12.71
N ILE A 209 0.26 -7.39 -12.78
CA ILE A 209 0.03 -6.24 -11.91
C ILE A 209 -0.28 -5.05 -12.81
N ASN A 210 -1.37 -4.36 -12.51
CA ASN A 210 -1.72 -3.09 -13.13
C ASN A 210 -2.15 -2.13 -12.03
N ALA A 211 -1.47 -1.00 -11.91
CA ALA A 211 -1.78 0.02 -10.92
C ALA A 211 -1.71 1.42 -11.54
N ASN A 212 -2.64 2.29 -11.15
CA ASN A 212 -2.60 3.71 -11.41
C ASN A 212 -2.81 4.44 -10.09
N TYR A 213 -1.93 5.40 -9.82
CA TYR A 213 -1.95 6.20 -8.61
C TYR A 213 -1.66 7.66 -8.94
N ASN A 214 -2.60 8.54 -8.58
CA ASN A 214 -2.49 9.97 -8.80
C ASN A 214 -2.91 10.73 -7.54
N THR A 215 -1.97 11.41 -6.88
CA THR A 215 -2.23 12.17 -5.64
C THR A 215 -3.00 13.47 -5.88
N GLN A 216 -3.10 13.93 -7.13
CA GLN A 216 -3.86 15.12 -7.51
C GLN A 216 -5.27 14.80 -8.01
N SER A 217 -5.66 13.51 -8.08
CA SER A 217 -7.02 13.16 -8.48
C SER A 217 -8.03 13.58 -7.41
N THR A 218 -9.12 14.22 -7.84
CA THR A 218 -10.27 14.53 -6.98
C THR A 218 -11.25 13.36 -6.88
N LEU A 219 -11.14 12.36 -7.77
CA LEU A 219 -12.01 11.20 -7.83
C LEU A 219 -11.22 9.93 -7.52
N ASP A 220 -11.69 9.17 -6.52
CA ASP A 220 -11.11 7.89 -6.13
C ASP A 220 -11.15 6.82 -7.24
N PHE A 221 -11.99 7.00 -8.28
CA PHE A 221 -12.12 6.06 -9.39
C PHE A 221 -10.89 6.03 -10.31
N ASP A 222 -10.13 7.13 -10.37
CA ASP A 222 -8.95 7.24 -11.24
C ASP A 222 -7.75 6.48 -10.65
N GLN A 223 -7.82 6.17 -9.35
CA GLN A 223 -6.82 5.39 -8.64
C GLN A 223 -7.29 3.93 -8.58
N PHE A 224 -6.56 3.03 -9.23
CA PHE A 224 -6.89 1.61 -9.20
C PHE A 224 -5.65 0.75 -9.08
N ILE A 225 -5.76 -0.36 -8.35
CA ILE A 225 -4.75 -1.41 -8.33
C ILE A 225 -5.44 -2.72 -8.60
N LYS A 226 -4.89 -3.48 -9.54
CA LYS A 226 -5.36 -4.80 -9.87
C LYS A 226 -4.18 -5.74 -9.96
N ILE A 227 -4.15 -6.69 -9.04
CA ILE A 227 -3.22 -7.80 -9.06
C ILE A 227 -4.02 -9.01 -9.51
N LYS A 228 -3.58 -9.68 -10.58
CA LYS A 228 -4.21 -10.89 -11.09
C LYS A 228 -3.19 -12.02 -11.09
N PHE A 229 -3.51 -13.10 -10.39
CA PHE A 229 -2.88 -14.39 -10.54
C PHE A 229 -3.76 -15.29 -11.41
N ASP A 230 -3.17 -15.90 -12.42
CA ASP A 230 -3.80 -16.77 -13.41
C ASP A 230 -3.23 -18.18 -13.22
N GLY A 231 -3.94 -19.00 -12.44
CA GLY A 231 -3.51 -20.36 -12.12
C GLY A 231 -3.56 -21.26 -13.36
N GLY A 232 -4.54 -21.05 -14.23
CA GLY A 232 -4.79 -21.89 -15.41
C GLY A 232 -3.79 -21.74 -16.55
N LYS A 233 -2.93 -20.71 -16.53
CA LYS A 233 -1.86 -20.56 -17.54
C LYS A 233 -0.73 -21.55 -17.28
N GLY A 234 -0.75 -22.67 -17.99
CA GLY A 234 0.28 -23.71 -17.94
C GLY A 234 -0.19 -25.05 -17.35
N ASN A 235 -1.40 -25.11 -16.78
CA ASN A 235 -2.01 -26.37 -16.36
C ASN A 235 -3.54 -26.26 -16.37
N GLU A 236 -4.20 -26.97 -17.29
CA GLU A 236 -5.66 -26.91 -17.46
C GLU A 236 -6.42 -27.54 -16.28
N ASP A 237 -5.75 -28.42 -15.53
CA ASP A 237 -6.31 -29.17 -14.40
C ASP A 237 -6.35 -28.39 -13.08
N ASP A 238 -5.81 -27.17 -13.04
CA ASP A 238 -5.76 -26.40 -11.79
C ASP A 238 -7.18 -25.97 -11.36
N ILE A 239 -7.59 -26.33 -10.14
CA ILE A 239 -8.88 -25.94 -9.56
C ILE A 239 -8.96 -24.42 -9.41
N LEU A 240 -7.86 -23.79 -9.01
CA LEU A 240 -7.76 -22.34 -8.87
C LEU A 240 -7.50 -21.71 -10.24
N LYS A 241 -8.51 -21.05 -10.81
CA LYS A 241 -8.40 -20.42 -12.13
C LYS A 241 -7.82 -19.01 -12.04
N ASN A 242 -8.41 -18.16 -11.20
CA ASN A 242 -7.94 -16.80 -11.01
C ASN A 242 -7.98 -16.37 -9.55
N ILE A 243 -7.02 -15.55 -9.14
CA ILE A 243 -7.14 -14.70 -7.95
C ILE A 243 -6.94 -13.26 -8.41
N GLU A 244 -7.89 -12.39 -8.09
CA GLU A 244 -7.76 -10.95 -8.29
C GLU A 244 -7.77 -10.25 -6.93
N ALA A 245 -6.91 -9.25 -6.75
CA ALA A 245 -6.86 -8.41 -5.57
C ALA A 245 -6.82 -6.92 -5.95
N GLY A 246 -7.45 -6.07 -5.15
CA GLY A 246 -7.64 -4.65 -5.37
C GLY A 246 -8.97 -4.36 -6.08
N ASN A 247 -8.96 -3.62 -7.17
CA ASN A 247 -10.13 -3.27 -7.96
C ASN A 247 -10.62 -4.50 -8.74
N VAL A 248 -11.69 -5.10 -8.23
CA VAL A 248 -12.35 -6.29 -8.76
C VAL A 248 -13.76 -5.95 -9.22
N SER A 249 -14.25 -6.76 -10.15
CA SER A 249 -15.63 -6.67 -10.63
C SER A 249 -16.24 -8.07 -10.66
N LEU A 250 -17.54 -8.13 -10.37
CA LEU A 250 -18.33 -9.35 -10.41
C LEU A 250 -19.65 -9.08 -11.16
N PRO A 251 -19.63 -8.98 -12.49
CA PRO A 251 -20.85 -8.87 -13.27
C PRO A 251 -21.65 -10.17 -13.17
N LEU A 252 -22.89 -10.09 -12.69
CA LEU A 252 -23.81 -11.21 -12.62
C LEU A 252 -24.82 -11.16 -13.77
N ARG A 253 -25.14 -12.31 -14.36
CA ARG A 253 -26.12 -12.45 -15.45
C ARG A 253 -27.55 -12.60 -14.91
N SER A 254 -27.90 -11.88 -13.85
CA SER A 254 -29.23 -11.89 -13.24
C SER A 254 -29.84 -10.51 -13.27
N SER A 255 -31.12 -10.41 -13.62
CA SER A 255 -31.88 -9.15 -13.56
C SER A 255 -32.28 -8.77 -12.14
N LEU A 256 -32.41 -9.75 -11.24
CA LEU A 256 -32.83 -9.56 -9.85
C LEU A 256 -31.65 -9.14 -8.97
N ILE A 257 -30.51 -9.82 -9.11
CA ILE A 257 -29.29 -9.54 -8.36
C ILE A 257 -28.26 -9.02 -9.34
N GLN A 258 -28.17 -7.70 -9.43
CA GLN A 258 -27.16 -7.03 -10.25
C GLN A 258 -25.81 -7.10 -9.53
N GLY A 259 -24.81 -7.64 -10.21
CA GLY A 259 -23.44 -7.69 -9.72
C GLY A 259 -22.79 -6.30 -9.70
N SER A 260 -21.87 -6.09 -8.75
CA SER A 260 -21.16 -4.80 -8.61
C SER A 260 -19.88 -4.76 -9.45
N GLN A 261 -19.59 -3.60 -10.04
CA GLN A 261 -18.50 -3.41 -11.01
C GLN A 261 -17.29 -2.65 -10.45
N ALA A 262 -17.45 -1.95 -9.32
CA ALA A 262 -16.40 -1.14 -8.71
C ALA A 262 -16.23 -1.52 -7.23
N LEU A 263 -15.53 -2.63 -7.02
CA LEU A 263 -15.29 -3.20 -5.71
C LEU A 263 -13.79 -3.19 -5.42
N PHE A 264 -13.42 -2.90 -4.17
CA PHE A 264 -12.05 -3.05 -3.69
C PHE A 264 -11.96 -4.25 -2.75
N GLY A 265 -11.25 -5.31 -3.13
CA GLY A 265 -11.17 -6.53 -2.35
C GLY A 265 -10.45 -7.68 -3.03
N ILE A 266 -10.77 -8.90 -2.61
CA ILE A 266 -10.18 -10.13 -3.11
C ILE A 266 -11.29 -10.96 -3.78
N LYS A 267 -11.02 -11.42 -5.00
CA LYS A 267 -11.87 -12.33 -5.77
C LYS A 267 -11.09 -13.59 -6.12
N ALA A 268 -11.70 -14.75 -5.93
CA ALA A 268 -11.12 -16.03 -6.30
C ALA A 268 -12.11 -16.82 -7.18
N ASP A 269 -11.64 -17.31 -8.31
CA ASP A 269 -12.39 -18.18 -9.22
C ASP A 269 -11.87 -19.61 -9.09
N LEU A 270 -12.74 -20.51 -8.65
CA LEU A 270 -12.49 -21.95 -8.52
C LEU A 270 -13.34 -22.70 -9.55
N GLN A 271 -12.76 -23.69 -10.22
CA GLN A 271 -13.46 -24.54 -11.19
C GLN A 271 -13.20 -26.02 -10.89
N PHE A 272 -14.27 -26.75 -10.58
CA PHE A 272 -14.28 -28.18 -10.37
C PHE A 272 -15.00 -28.85 -11.56
N GLY A 273 -14.24 -29.19 -12.60
CA GLY A 273 -14.81 -29.68 -13.87
C GLY A 273 -15.74 -28.64 -14.50
N HIS A 274 -17.05 -28.90 -14.48
CA HIS A 274 -18.09 -27.99 -15.00
C HIS A 274 -18.63 -27.00 -13.95
N LEU A 275 -18.35 -27.22 -12.66
CA LEU A 275 -18.81 -26.34 -11.58
C LEU A 275 -17.84 -25.16 -11.43
N LYS A 276 -18.35 -23.92 -11.56
CA LYS A 276 -17.58 -22.69 -11.32
C LYS A 276 -18.08 -22.00 -10.06
N ILE A 277 -17.19 -21.82 -9.10
CA ILE A 277 -17.45 -21.13 -7.85
C ILE A 277 -16.59 -19.86 -7.85
N THR A 278 -17.23 -18.70 -7.82
CA THR A 278 -16.55 -17.41 -7.66
C THR A 278 -16.81 -16.89 -6.26
N GLY A 279 -15.75 -16.75 -5.46
CA GLY A 279 -15.77 -16.12 -4.15
C GLY A 279 -15.30 -14.68 -4.23
N LEU A 280 -15.94 -13.77 -3.51
CA LEU A 280 -15.61 -12.36 -3.48
C LEU A 280 -15.80 -11.81 -2.07
N VAL A 281 -14.77 -11.14 -1.54
CA VAL A 281 -14.83 -10.36 -0.31
C VAL A 281 -14.30 -8.97 -0.64
N SER A 282 -15.16 -7.95 -0.54
CA SER A 282 -14.81 -6.61 -1.00
C SER A 282 -15.62 -5.50 -0.34
N GLN A 283 -15.02 -4.32 -0.27
CA GLN A 283 -15.70 -3.07 0.02
C GLN A 283 -16.22 -2.45 -1.30
N GLN A 284 -17.51 -2.11 -1.34
CA GLN A 284 -18.08 -1.40 -2.47
C GLN A 284 -17.67 0.07 -2.45
N LYS A 285 -17.09 0.55 -3.56
CA LYS A 285 -16.60 1.93 -3.73
C LYS A 285 -17.50 2.78 -4.64
N SER A 286 -18.63 2.23 -5.10
CA SER A 286 -19.55 2.90 -6.02
C SER A 286 -20.97 2.92 -5.47
N GLU A 287 -21.69 4.01 -5.72
CA GLU A 287 -23.11 4.12 -5.47
C GLU A 287 -23.89 4.02 -6.78
N ARG A 288 -24.98 3.24 -6.78
CA ARG A 288 -25.84 3.08 -7.95
C ARG A 288 -26.90 4.17 -7.96
N LYS A 289 -26.80 5.11 -8.90
CA LYS A 289 -27.85 6.10 -9.14
C LYS A 289 -28.72 5.67 -10.32
N ASN A 290 -30.01 5.47 -10.08
CA ASN A 290 -30.99 5.19 -11.13
C ASN A 290 -31.57 6.50 -11.64
N LEU A 291 -31.45 6.75 -12.94
CA LEU A 291 -32.05 7.90 -13.60
C LEU A 291 -33.29 7.44 -14.38
N GLN A 292 -34.44 8.06 -14.12
CA GLN A 292 -35.64 7.83 -14.92
C GLN A 292 -35.78 8.98 -15.93
N LEU A 293 -35.71 8.63 -17.21
CA LEU A 293 -35.93 9.53 -18.33
C LEU A 293 -37.33 9.26 -18.90
N GLN A 294 -38.15 10.30 -19.03
CA GLN A 294 -39.46 10.21 -19.66
C GLN A 294 -39.57 11.29 -20.73
N GLY A 295 -39.91 10.91 -21.97
CA GLY A 295 -40.12 11.86 -23.08
C GLY A 295 -38.89 12.68 -23.49
N GLY A 296 -37.67 12.20 -23.21
CA GLY A 296 -36.43 12.92 -23.54
C GLY A 296 -35.95 13.90 -22.47
N SER A 297 -36.63 14.00 -21.34
CA SER A 297 -36.22 14.83 -20.19
C SER A 297 -36.00 14.01 -18.92
N GLN A 298 -35.11 14.50 -18.06
CA GLN A 298 -34.89 13.96 -16.73
C GLN A 298 -36.05 14.37 -15.81
N LEU A 299 -36.81 13.38 -15.33
CA LEU A 299 -37.88 13.62 -14.36
C LEU A 299 -37.28 13.52 -12.94
N GLN A 300 -37.30 14.63 -12.22
CA GLN A 300 -36.92 14.67 -10.80
C GLN A 300 -38.17 14.96 -9.96
N THR A 301 -38.62 13.96 -9.21
CA THR A 301 -39.70 14.15 -8.24
C THR A 301 -39.16 14.92 -7.04
N PHE A 302 -39.86 15.97 -6.62
CA PHE A 302 -39.58 16.69 -5.39
C PHE A 302 -40.78 16.60 -4.45
N SER A 303 -40.52 16.69 -3.15
CA SER A 303 -41.54 16.76 -2.10
C SER A 303 -41.16 17.91 -1.18
N VAL A 304 -42.01 18.93 -1.10
CA VAL A 304 -41.82 20.07 -0.20
C VAL A 304 -42.84 19.95 0.92
N PRO A 305 -42.42 19.75 2.17
CA PRO A 305 -43.33 19.73 3.30
C PRO A 305 -43.86 21.15 3.61
N ILE A 306 -45.03 21.24 4.25
CA ILE A 306 -45.81 22.50 4.39
C ILE A 306 -45.07 23.54 5.24
N ASP A 307 -44.20 23.10 6.14
CA ASP A 307 -43.36 23.92 7.01
C ASP A 307 -42.06 24.41 6.34
N HIS A 308 -41.69 23.85 5.20
CA HIS A 308 -40.48 24.25 4.46
C HIS A 308 -40.79 25.39 3.48
N TYR A 309 -41.27 26.51 4.05
CA TYR A 309 -41.42 27.77 3.35
C TYR A 309 -40.07 28.50 3.25
N ASP A 310 -39.90 29.30 2.19
CA ASP A 310 -38.68 30.07 1.98
C ASP A 310 -38.60 31.24 2.99
N GLU A 311 -37.94 31.01 4.13
CA GLU A 311 -37.74 32.00 5.20
C GLU A 311 -36.90 33.20 4.73
N ASN A 312 -37.34 34.42 5.10
CA ASN A 312 -36.62 35.67 4.89
C ASN A 312 -36.13 35.93 3.45
N LYS A 313 -36.80 35.33 2.46
CA LYS A 313 -36.45 35.47 1.05
C LYS A 313 -37.46 36.27 0.25
N HIS A 314 -38.75 36.08 0.53
CA HIS A 314 -39.84 36.76 -0.16
C HIS A 314 -40.52 37.76 0.79
N PHE A 315 -40.59 39.02 0.35
CA PHE A 315 -41.15 40.12 1.13
C PHE A 315 -42.26 40.82 0.34
N LEU A 316 -43.32 41.21 1.04
CA LEU A 316 -44.36 42.08 0.50
C LEU A 316 -43.94 43.55 0.67
N LEU A 317 -44.20 44.37 -0.34
CA LEU A 317 -43.73 45.78 -0.38
C LEU A 317 -44.34 46.67 0.71
N SER A 318 -45.57 46.39 1.14
CA SER A 318 -46.25 47.15 2.17
C SER A 318 -47.36 46.34 2.86
N HIS A 319 -47.89 46.87 3.96
CA HIS A 319 -49.06 46.30 4.62
C HIS A 319 -50.32 46.31 3.74
N TYR A 320 -50.45 47.29 2.84
CA TYR A 320 -51.55 47.32 1.85
C TYR A 320 -51.43 46.16 0.86
N ASN A 321 -50.23 45.90 0.35
CA ASN A 321 -50.02 44.75 -0.54
C ASN A 321 -50.34 43.42 0.17
N ARG A 322 -50.02 43.30 1.47
CA ARG A 322 -50.36 42.12 2.27
C ARG A 322 -51.86 41.89 2.43
N SER A 323 -52.64 42.94 2.68
CA SER A 323 -54.08 42.79 2.89
C SER A 323 -54.85 42.48 1.61
N VAL A 324 -54.36 42.93 0.45
CA VAL A 324 -55.01 42.73 -0.85
C VAL A 324 -54.53 41.46 -1.57
N PHE A 325 -53.33 40.94 -1.28
CA PHE A 325 -52.68 39.82 -1.99
C PHE A 325 -53.61 38.60 -2.22
N ASN A 326 -54.21 38.07 -1.16
CA ASN A 326 -55.08 36.89 -1.25
C ASN A 326 -56.39 37.16 -1.99
N SER A 327 -56.89 38.40 -1.97
CA SER A 327 -58.15 38.77 -2.65
C SER A 327 -57.95 38.98 -4.14
N ALA A 328 -56.84 39.61 -4.55
CA ALA A 328 -56.48 39.81 -5.95
C ALA A 328 -56.15 38.49 -6.66
N LEU A 329 -55.59 37.50 -5.94
CA LEU A 329 -55.24 36.20 -6.50
C LEU A 329 -56.40 35.20 -6.63
N LYS A 330 -57.64 35.57 -6.27
CA LYS A 330 -58.80 34.67 -6.39
C LYS A 330 -59.18 34.35 -7.84
N THR A 331 -58.87 35.24 -8.78
CA THR A 331 -59.24 35.14 -10.19
C THR A 331 -58.03 34.95 -11.11
N MET A 332 -57.01 34.19 -10.69
CA MET A 332 -55.89 33.82 -11.55
C MET A 332 -56.39 33.25 -12.90
N PRO A 333 -55.91 33.73 -14.08
CA PRO A 333 -54.73 34.59 -14.32
C PRO A 333 -54.99 36.12 -14.36
N GLN A 334 -56.23 36.58 -14.14
CA GLN A 334 -56.55 38.02 -14.14
C GLN A 334 -56.40 38.57 -12.70
N ILE A 335 -55.39 39.41 -12.52
CA ILE A 335 -55.03 40.07 -11.25
C ILE A 335 -55.50 41.52 -11.28
#